data_AF-A0A561TK84-F1
#
_entry.id   AF-A0A561TK84-F1
#
_cell.length_a   1.000
_cell.length_b   1.000
_cell.length_c   1.000
_cell.angle_alpha   90.00
_cell.angle_beta   90.00
_cell.angle_gamma   90.00
#
_symmetry.space_group_name_H-M   'P 1'
#
loop_
_entity.id
_entity.type
_entity.pdbx_description
1 polymer ?
#
loop_
_entity_poly.entity_id
_entity_poly.type
_entity_poly.pdbx_seq_one_letter_code
_entity_poly.pdbx_strand_id
1 'polypeptide(L)'
;MTDLSPHRSPYWEITTLVVGEEVPDITYSVFVGDGDDAVANGYYFDLQRFLEEQPDEQNMRNGTDSYCVVNESGGVHYGGLEEVSLSPGLLTLRFDDEAIEALGLPSRVIPLGVAAEVDLDALRAGLHRVLTYGNPRRHPRLNLG
;
A
#
# COMPACT_ATOMS: atom_id res chain seq x y z
N MET A 1 -12.06 32.23 -11.04
CA MET A 1 -12.44 31.99 -9.63
C MET A 1 -13.73 31.20 -9.69
N THR A 2 -13.69 29.86 -9.68
CA THR A 2 -13.13 29.02 -8.62
C THR A 2 -12.68 27.69 -9.25
N ASP A 3 -11.44 27.28 -9.00
CA ASP A 3 -11.01 25.90 -9.20
C ASP A 3 -11.62 25.06 -8.08
N LEU A 4 -12.66 24.30 -8.40
CA LEU A 4 -13.21 23.28 -7.51
C LEU A 4 -12.56 21.95 -7.88
N SER A 5 -11.27 21.83 -7.61
CA SER A 5 -10.68 20.52 -7.41
C SER A 5 -11.36 19.92 -6.17
N PRO A 6 -12.05 18.77 -6.26
CA PRO A 6 -12.54 18.11 -5.07
C PRO A 6 -11.31 17.59 -4.33
N HIS A 7 -10.81 18.38 -3.38
CA HIS A 7 -9.99 17.82 -2.31
C HIS A 7 -10.90 16.83 -1.58
N ARG A 8 -10.92 15.58 -2.03
CA ARG A 8 -11.43 14.48 -1.22
C ARG A 8 -10.62 14.55 0.06
N SER A 9 -11.29 14.84 1.18
CA SER A 9 -10.68 14.74 2.49
C SER A 9 -9.95 13.39 2.59
N PRO A 10 -8.77 13.36 3.24
CA PRO A 10 -8.10 12.09 3.45
C PRO A 10 -9.05 11.12 4.17
N TYR A 11 -8.98 9.86 3.79
CA TYR A 11 -9.75 8.79 4.43
C TYR A 11 -9.31 8.65 5.89
N TRP A 12 -8.00 8.66 6.11
CA TRP A 12 -7.31 8.80 7.40
C TRP A 12 -5.89 9.34 7.13
N GLU A 13 -5.14 9.62 8.19
CA GLU A 13 -3.79 10.20 8.10
C GLU A 13 -2.73 9.18 8.51
N ILE A 14 -1.68 9.08 7.72
CA ILE A 14 -0.49 8.29 8.04
C ILE A 14 0.33 9.10 9.02
N THR A 15 0.36 8.66 10.27
CA THR A 15 1.26 9.19 11.31
C THR A 15 2.36 8.22 11.67
N THR A 16 2.18 6.94 11.32
CA THR A 16 3.12 5.86 11.64
C THR A 16 3.58 5.18 10.36
N LEU A 17 4.89 5.07 10.20
CA LEU A 17 5.55 4.40 9.09
C LEU A 17 6.58 3.41 9.64
N VAL A 18 6.47 2.15 9.24
CA VAL A 18 7.52 1.14 9.47
C VAL A 18 7.88 0.53 8.14
N VAL A 19 9.17 0.56 7.80
CA VAL A 19 9.70 0.03 6.55
C VAL A 19 10.87 -0.88 6.87
N GLY A 20 10.84 -2.10 6.39
CA GLY A 20 11.92 -3.05 6.64
C GLY A 20 11.49 -4.49 6.51
N GLU A 21 12.31 -5.40 7.02
CA GLU A 21 11.93 -6.81 7.11
C GLU A 21 10.96 -7.01 8.27
N GLU A 22 9.79 -7.56 7.98
CA GLU A 22 8.80 -7.93 9.00
C GLU A 22 9.16 -9.29 9.59
N VAL A 23 9.34 -10.29 8.71
CA VAL A 23 9.89 -11.59 9.06
C VAL A 23 11.31 -11.67 8.48
N PRO A 24 12.36 -11.78 9.33
CA PRO A 24 13.74 -11.82 8.88
C PRO A 24 13.95 -12.87 7.79
N ASP A 25 14.65 -12.49 6.72
CA ASP A 25 14.95 -13.34 5.55
C ASP A 25 13.72 -13.86 4.79
N ILE A 26 12.50 -13.40 5.11
CA ILE A 26 11.25 -13.88 4.49
C ILE A 26 10.46 -12.75 3.84
N THR A 27 10.08 -11.70 4.56
CA THR A 27 9.23 -10.61 4.04
C THR A 27 9.81 -9.24 4.28
N TYR A 28 9.64 -8.36 3.29
CA TYR A 28 9.83 -6.92 3.40
C TYR A 28 8.47 -6.22 3.38
N SER A 29 8.24 -5.31 4.31
CA SER A 29 6.98 -4.62 4.55
C SER A 29 7.16 -3.09 4.48
N VAL A 30 6.10 -2.45 4.00
CA VAL A 30 5.80 -1.03 4.18
C VAL A 30 4.48 -0.96 4.94
N PHE A 31 4.57 -0.74 6.24
CA PHE A 31 3.43 -0.50 7.11
C PHE A 31 3.16 0.99 7.20
N VAL A 32 1.92 1.40 6.92
CA VAL A 32 1.41 2.76 7.14
C VAL A 32 0.17 2.70 8.02
N GLY A 33 0.11 3.53 9.05
CA GLY A 33 -0.99 3.52 10.01
C GLY A 33 -1.37 4.88 10.57
N ASP A 34 -2.62 4.94 11.05
CA ASP A 34 -3.20 6.05 11.81
C ASP A 34 -3.01 5.80 13.32
N GLY A 35 -2.02 6.48 13.90
CA GLY A 35 -1.61 6.35 15.30
C GLY A 35 -0.61 5.21 15.58
N ASP A 36 0.05 5.31 16.74
CA ASP A 36 1.05 4.32 17.20
C ASP A 36 0.43 2.95 17.53
N ASP A 37 -0.88 2.88 17.75
CA ASP A 37 -1.65 1.68 18.03
C ASP A 37 -2.59 1.28 16.89
N ALA A 38 -2.28 1.71 15.66
CA ALA A 38 -3.09 1.46 14.46
C ALA A 38 -3.54 0.00 14.30
N VAL A 39 -2.69 -0.98 14.64
CA VAL A 39 -3.01 -2.42 14.58
C VAL A 39 -4.13 -2.81 15.55
N ALA A 40 -4.21 -2.15 16.71
CA ALA A 40 -5.19 -2.47 17.74
C ALA A 40 -6.50 -1.67 17.58
N ASN A 41 -6.39 -0.39 17.22
CA ASN A 41 -7.52 0.56 17.31
C ASN A 41 -7.68 1.50 16.11
N GLY A 42 -6.78 1.44 15.11
CA GLY A 42 -6.76 2.40 14.01
C GLY A 42 -6.93 1.76 12.63
N TYR A 43 -6.56 2.53 11.62
CA TYR A 43 -6.52 2.09 10.24
C TYR A 43 -5.09 1.84 9.81
N TYR A 44 -4.87 0.82 8.99
CA TYR A 44 -3.55 0.60 8.41
C TYR A 44 -3.61 -0.08 7.06
N PHE A 45 -2.53 0.12 6.30
CA PHE A 45 -2.15 -0.81 5.24
C PHE A 45 -0.76 -1.35 5.54
N ASP A 46 -0.61 -2.66 5.35
CA ASP A 46 0.68 -3.31 5.29
C ASP A 46 0.88 -3.86 3.87
N LEU A 47 1.85 -3.28 3.15
CA LEU A 47 2.21 -3.72 1.81
C LEU A 47 3.49 -4.55 1.89
N GLN A 48 3.40 -5.82 1.49
CA GLN A 48 4.44 -6.80 1.72
C GLN A 48 4.93 -7.44 0.42
N ARG A 49 6.21 -7.80 0.36
CA ARG A 49 6.76 -8.72 -0.64
C ARG A 49 7.64 -9.77 0.01
N PHE A 50 7.78 -10.94 -0.63
CA PHE A 50 8.83 -11.89 -0.26
C PHE A 50 10.21 -11.31 -0.58
N LEU A 51 11.24 -11.63 0.19
CA LEU A 51 12.61 -11.16 -0.07
C LEU A 51 13.28 -11.82 -1.27
N GLU A 52 12.84 -13.03 -1.65
CA GLU A 52 13.26 -13.66 -2.90
C GLU A 52 12.97 -12.75 -4.09
N GLU A 53 13.88 -12.71 -5.07
CA GLU A 53 13.78 -11.78 -6.21
C GLU A 53 12.56 -12.03 -7.09
N GLN A 54 12.10 -13.29 -7.19
CA GLN A 54 10.95 -13.67 -8.01
C GLN A 54 10.08 -14.71 -7.30
N PRO A 55 8.76 -14.66 -7.50
CA PRO A 55 7.85 -15.70 -7.02
C PRO A 55 8.15 -17.05 -7.70
N ASP A 56 7.97 -18.14 -6.96
CA ASP A 56 8.17 -19.48 -7.49
C ASP A 56 6.95 -19.99 -8.28
N GLU A 57 7.04 -21.20 -8.83
CA GLU A 57 5.92 -21.79 -9.58
C GLU A 57 4.68 -22.03 -8.70
N GLN A 58 4.84 -22.26 -7.40
CA GLN A 58 3.71 -22.45 -6.50
C GLN A 58 2.97 -21.13 -6.29
N ASN A 59 3.69 -20.02 -6.12
CA ASN A 59 3.11 -18.69 -6.06
C ASN A 59 2.33 -18.36 -7.34
N MET A 60 2.91 -18.63 -8.51
CA MET A 60 2.24 -18.44 -9.80
C MET A 60 0.96 -19.27 -9.92
N ARG A 61 1.02 -20.57 -9.56
CA ARG A 61 -0.17 -21.45 -9.57
C ARG A 61 -1.26 -20.97 -8.61
N ASN A 62 -0.88 -20.37 -7.49
CA ASN A 62 -1.81 -19.89 -6.47
C ASN A 62 -2.30 -18.45 -6.71
N GLY A 63 -1.78 -17.76 -7.73
CA GLY A 63 -2.10 -16.35 -7.97
C GLY A 63 -1.53 -15.38 -6.91
N THR A 64 -0.52 -15.81 -6.15
CA THR A 64 0.18 -15.01 -5.13
C THR A 64 1.53 -14.50 -5.65
N ASP A 65 1.66 -14.37 -6.97
CA ASP A 65 2.87 -13.98 -7.70
C ASP A 65 3.06 -12.46 -7.78
N SER A 66 2.66 -11.73 -6.74
CA SER A 66 2.78 -10.27 -6.63
C SER A 66 2.97 -9.86 -5.16
N TYR A 67 3.06 -8.56 -4.88
CA TYR A 67 3.04 -8.05 -3.51
C TYR A 67 1.69 -8.36 -2.84
N CYS A 68 1.66 -8.37 -1.52
CA CYS A 68 0.46 -8.55 -0.70
C CYS A 68 0.05 -7.21 -0.08
N VAL A 69 -1.25 -6.98 0.06
CA VAL A 69 -1.83 -5.87 0.81
C VAL A 69 -2.69 -6.46 1.92
N VAL A 70 -2.46 -6.00 3.15
CA VAL A 70 -3.23 -6.33 4.34
C VAL A 70 -3.76 -5.04 4.96
N ASN A 71 -4.96 -5.08 5.55
CA ASN A 71 -5.53 -3.93 6.27
C ASN A 71 -6.17 -4.31 7.60
N GLU A 72 -6.66 -3.30 8.33
CA GLU A 72 -7.25 -3.44 9.67
C GLU A 72 -8.50 -4.33 9.74
N SER A 73 -9.17 -4.53 8.61
CA SER A 73 -10.33 -5.40 8.51
C SER A 73 -9.96 -6.89 8.44
N GLY A 74 -8.66 -7.21 8.47
CA GLY A 74 -8.14 -8.57 8.26
C GLY A 74 -8.19 -9.01 6.79
N GLY A 75 -8.44 -8.07 5.87
CA GLY A 75 -8.43 -8.33 4.44
C GLY A 75 -7.02 -8.64 3.96
N VAL A 76 -6.92 -9.55 2.99
CA VAL A 76 -5.65 -9.95 2.38
C VAL A 76 -5.85 -10.06 0.89
N HIS A 77 -5.04 -9.36 0.11
CA HIS A 77 -5.11 -9.41 -1.34
C HIS A 77 -3.73 -9.29 -1.99
N TYR A 78 -3.44 -10.11 -3.01
CA TYR A 78 -2.18 -10.02 -3.75
C TYR A 78 -2.35 -9.12 -4.97
N GLY A 79 -1.47 -8.14 -5.16
CA GLY A 79 -1.60 -7.12 -6.20
C GLY A 79 -2.76 -6.16 -5.91
N GLY A 80 -3.55 -5.84 -6.94
CA GLY A 80 -4.82 -5.13 -6.78
C GLY A 80 -4.75 -3.61 -6.86
N LEU A 81 -3.56 -3.00 -6.81
CA LEU A 81 -3.40 -1.58 -7.11
C LEU A 81 -3.28 -1.37 -8.63
N GLU A 82 -4.09 -0.46 -9.16
CA GLU A 82 -4.00 0.03 -10.54
C GLU A 82 -3.03 1.24 -10.61
N GLU A 83 -3.00 2.07 -9.57
CA GLU A 83 -2.17 3.28 -9.51
C GLU A 83 -1.83 3.65 -8.07
N VAL A 84 -0.59 4.12 -7.86
CA VAL A 84 -0.13 4.74 -6.62
C VAL A 84 0.49 6.09 -6.93
N SER A 85 -0.01 7.13 -6.27
CA SER A 85 0.52 8.49 -6.39
C SER A 85 0.93 9.02 -5.03
N LEU A 86 2.17 9.50 -4.92
CA LEU A 86 2.71 10.09 -3.71
C LEU A 86 3.11 11.54 -3.98
N SER A 87 2.60 12.46 -3.18
CA SER A 87 3.03 13.86 -3.12
C SER A 87 3.29 14.26 -1.66
N PRO A 88 3.92 15.41 -1.41
CA PRO A 88 4.05 15.91 -0.05
C PRO A 88 2.66 16.05 0.59
N GLY A 89 2.42 15.31 1.68
CA GLY A 89 1.18 15.34 2.45
C GLY A 89 0.06 14.43 1.96
N LEU A 90 0.21 13.68 0.85
CA LEU A 90 -0.85 12.82 0.33
C LEU A 90 -0.30 11.57 -0.38
N LEU A 91 -0.75 10.40 0.04
CA LEU A 91 -0.63 9.12 -0.67
C LEU A 91 -2.01 8.76 -1.22
N THR A 92 -2.14 8.53 -2.52
CA THR A 92 -3.39 8.04 -3.12
C THR A 92 -3.19 6.65 -3.67
N LEU A 93 -3.99 5.71 -3.17
CA LEU A 93 -4.03 4.32 -3.61
C LEU A 93 -5.29 4.09 -4.44
N ARG A 94 -5.14 3.61 -5.67
CA ARG A 94 -6.27 3.22 -6.52
C ARG A 94 -6.29 1.71 -6.69
N PHE A 95 -7.37 1.10 -6.24
CA PHE A 95 -7.58 -0.35 -6.27
C PHE A 95 -8.53 -0.77 -7.39
N ASP A 96 -8.36 -1.99 -7.88
CA ASP A 96 -9.36 -2.68 -8.72
C ASP A 96 -10.54 -3.20 -7.89
N ASP A 97 -11.56 -3.76 -8.56
CA ASP A 97 -12.78 -4.23 -7.87
C ASP A 97 -12.54 -5.44 -6.97
N GLU A 98 -11.63 -6.34 -7.34
CA GLU A 98 -11.36 -7.57 -6.59
C GLU A 98 -10.68 -7.23 -5.26
N ALA A 99 -9.72 -6.32 -5.30
CA ALA A 99 -9.05 -5.82 -4.11
C ALA A 99 -10.00 -5.07 -3.17
N ILE A 100 -10.95 -4.30 -3.71
CA ILE A 100 -11.94 -3.60 -2.87
C ILE A 100 -12.83 -4.56 -2.11
N GLU A 101 -13.30 -5.61 -2.78
CA GLU A 101 -14.12 -6.63 -2.14
C GLU A 101 -13.30 -7.40 -1.08
N ALA A 102 -12.09 -7.84 -1.43
CA ALA A 102 -11.23 -8.62 -0.55
C ALA A 102 -10.74 -7.82 0.68
N LEU A 103 -10.50 -6.52 0.53
CA LEU A 103 -10.03 -5.63 1.60
C LEU A 103 -11.18 -4.90 2.30
N GLY A 104 -12.43 -5.04 1.85
CA GLY A 104 -13.57 -4.33 2.44
C GLY A 104 -13.49 -2.79 2.31
N LEU A 105 -12.90 -2.29 1.23
CA LEU A 105 -12.62 -0.86 1.07
C LEU A 105 -13.90 -0.07 0.73
N PRO A 106 -14.02 1.19 1.21
CA PRO A 106 -15.20 2.00 0.96
C PRO A 106 -15.25 2.54 -0.48
N SER A 107 -14.13 2.54 -1.20
CA SER A 107 -14.09 3.01 -2.59
C SER A 107 -12.83 2.56 -3.33
N ARG A 108 -12.86 2.68 -4.67
CA ARG A 108 -11.70 2.46 -5.56
C ARG A 108 -10.51 3.37 -5.31
N VAL A 109 -10.70 4.56 -4.74
CA VAL A 109 -9.64 5.56 -4.59
C VAL A 109 -9.56 5.96 -3.13
N ILE A 110 -8.46 5.58 -2.48
CA ILE A 110 -8.21 5.81 -1.07
C ILE A 110 -7.13 6.90 -0.94
N PRO A 111 -7.52 8.16 -0.69
CA PRO A 111 -6.58 9.22 -0.34
C PRO A 111 -6.19 9.09 1.14
N LEU A 112 -4.90 9.08 1.44
CA LEU A 112 -4.33 8.99 2.77
C LEU A 112 -3.49 10.24 3.02
N GLY A 113 -3.82 11.00 4.07
CA GLY A 113 -2.98 12.12 4.49
C GLY A 113 -1.60 11.59 4.88
N VAL A 114 -0.55 12.38 4.70
CA VAL A 114 0.79 12.03 5.18
C VAL A 114 1.22 13.11 6.15
N ALA A 115 1.37 12.76 7.43
CA ALA A 115 1.81 13.70 8.45
C ALA A 115 3.24 14.20 8.14
N ALA A 116 3.58 15.40 8.61
CA ALA A 116 4.84 16.06 8.28
C ALA A 116 6.07 15.32 8.83
N GLU A 117 5.87 14.52 9.86
CA GLU A 117 6.88 13.76 10.58
C GLU A 117 7.23 12.43 9.88
N VAL A 118 6.39 11.99 8.93
CA VAL A 118 6.61 10.76 8.18
C VAL A 118 7.78 10.95 7.20
N ASP A 119 8.71 10.01 7.23
CA ASP A 119 9.83 9.97 6.27
C ASP A 119 9.32 9.62 4.86
N LEU A 120 9.10 10.67 4.05
CA LEU A 120 8.62 10.54 2.69
C LEU A 120 9.59 9.80 1.76
N ASP A 121 10.89 9.89 1.99
CA ASP A 121 11.89 9.22 1.16
C ASP A 121 11.90 7.71 1.45
N ALA A 122 11.79 7.33 2.73
CA ALA A 122 11.63 5.95 3.14
C ALA A 122 10.32 5.34 2.61
N LEU A 123 9.20 6.06 2.73
CA LEU A 123 7.90 5.63 2.18
C LEU A 123 8.00 5.43 0.67
N ARG A 124 8.59 6.39 -0.05
CA ARG A 124 8.77 6.33 -1.51
C ARG A 124 9.59 5.12 -1.94
N ALA A 125 10.76 4.94 -1.33
CA ALA A 125 11.66 3.84 -1.65
C ALA A 125 11.03 2.48 -1.31
N GLY A 126 10.36 2.39 -0.17
CA GLY A 126 9.63 1.19 0.26
C GLY A 126 8.51 0.83 -0.70
N LEU A 127 7.62 1.79 -1.04
CA LEU A 127 6.52 1.57 -1.97
C LEU A 127 7.04 1.11 -3.34
N HIS A 128 8.07 1.76 -3.88
CA HIS A 128 8.69 1.31 -5.13
C HIS A 128 9.17 -0.14 -5.01
N ARG A 129 9.89 -0.48 -3.94
CA ARG A 129 10.46 -1.82 -3.74
C ARG A 129 9.40 -2.92 -3.62
N VAL A 130 8.30 -2.64 -2.92
CA VAL A 130 7.20 -3.61 -2.76
C VAL A 130 6.39 -3.73 -4.05
N LEU A 131 5.96 -2.61 -4.62
CA LEU A 131 4.96 -2.59 -5.69
C LEU A 131 5.49 -3.05 -7.05
N THR A 132 6.81 -3.15 -7.23
CA THR A 132 7.44 -3.72 -8.42
C THR A 132 7.85 -5.19 -8.25
N TYR A 133 7.39 -5.87 -7.19
CA TYR A 133 7.66 -7.30 -6.98
C TYR A 133 6.74 -8.20 -7.81
N GLY A 134 7.30 -9.32 -8.28
CA GLY A 134 6.54 -10.37 -8.96
C GLY A 134 6.07 -9.98 -10.37
N ASN A 135 4.89 -10.46 -10.75
CA ASN A 135 4.34 -10.39 -12.09
C ASN A 135 4.20 -8.94 -12.60
N PRO A 136 4.95 -8.54 -13.65
CA PRO A 136 4.94 -7.17 -14.15
C PRO A 136 3.58 -6.67 -14.67
N ARG A 137 2.67 -7.58 -15.01
CA ARG A 137 1.30 -7.21 -15.43
C ARG A 137 0.42 -6.77 -14.26
N ARG A 138 0.86 -7.03 -13.02
CA ARG A 138 0.17 -6.67 -11.77
C ARG A 138 0.85 -5.50 -11.05
N HIS A 139 1.88 -4.91 -11.65
CA HIS A 139 2.51 -3.70 -11.12
C HIS A 139 1.58 -2.51 -11.36
N PRO A 140 1.27 -1.70 -10.32
CA PRO A 140 0.51 -0.48 -10.50
C PRO A 140 1.32 0.54 -11.30
N ARG A 141 0.64 1.52 -11.88
CA ARG A 141 1.34 2.73 -12.32
C ARG A 141 1.82 3.52 -11.10
N LEU A 142 3.12 3.80 -11.05
CA LEU A 142 3.75 4.53 -9.96
C LEU A 142 4.00 5.99 -10.36
N ASN A 143 3.40 6.94 -9.63
CA ASN A 143 3.74 8.36 -9.70
C ASN A 143 4.25 8.82 -8.33
N LEU A 144 5.49 8.46 -8.02
CA LEU A 144 6.06 8.62 -6.68
C LEU A 144 6.87 9.91 -6.47
N GLY A 145 6.85 10.82 -7.45
CA GLY A 145 7.58 12.09 -7.43
C GLY A 145 9.04 11.95 -7.80
#